data_AF-F6FFN8-F1
#
_entry.id   AF-F6FFN8-F1
#
_cell.length_a   1.000
_cell.length_b   1.000
_cell.length_c   1.000
_cell.angle_alpha   90.00
_cell.angle_beta   90.00
_cell.angle_gamma   90.00
#
_symmetry.space_group_name_H-M   'P 1'
#
loop_
_entity.id
_entity.type
_entity.pdbx_description
1 polymer ?
#
loop_
_entity_poly.entity_id
_entity_poly.type
_entity_poly.pdbx_seq_one_letter_code
_entity_poly.pdbx_strand_id
1 'polypeptide(L)'
;MPFLLFNLLTGTGTGTLNCVAIVTAIFGACSILYAFLPTVIGTYKSKNTVGVNTLMFLLHLGCGLCFFYGALFFLIDSLGELYLLIQAATFMCLNFITTMGTLYVLLLKDQNRKEAKKYGISELEHYNQYCRAYSDSKSASN
;
A
#
# COMPACT_ATOMS: atom_id res chain seq x y z
N MET A 1 17.04 -10.40 36.71
CA MET A 1 18.33 -10.04 36.08
C MET A 1 18.79 -11.01 34.97
N PRO A 2 17.99 -11.31 33.92
CA PRO A 2 18.53 -11.92 32.69
C PRO A 2 18.69 -10.93 31.52
N PHE A 3 18.01 -9.77 31.58
CA PHE A 3 18.00 -8.77 30.50
C PHE A 3 19.32 -7.99 30.37
N LEU A 4 20.05 -7.83 31.48
CA LEU A 4 21.36 -7.15 31.51
C LEU A 4 22.49 -8.05 31.00
N LEU A 5 22.39 -9.38 31.20
CA LEU A 5 23.42 -10.33 30.76
C LEU A 5 23.33 -10.60 29.26
N PHE A 6 22.12 -10.57 28.68
CA PHE A 6 21.92 -10.73 27.23
C PHE A 6 22.52 -9.56 26.44
N ASN A 7 22.39 -8.33 26.94
CA ASN A 7 23.01 -7.15 26.32
C ASN A 7 24.54 -7.10 26.46
N LEU A 8 25.10 -7.78 27.47
CA LEU A 8 26.55 -7.83 27.71
C LEU A 8 27.24 -8.93 26.86
N LEU A 9 26.54 -10.03 26.57
CA LEU A 9 27.08 -11.17 25.81
C LEU A 9 26.99 -11.00 24.28
N THR A 10 26.13 -10.11 23.77
CA THR A 10 25.96 -9.94 22.33
C THR A 10 26.92 -8.95 21.68
N GLY A 11 27.76 -8.22 22.44
CA GLY A 11 28.95 -7.52 21.94
C GLY A 11 28.80 -6.69 20.64
N THR A 12 27.58 -6.33 20.28
CA THR A 12 27.21 -5.70 19.02
C THR A 12 26.50 -4.44 19.42
N GLY A 13 27.20 -3.33 19.21
CA GLY A 13 26.71 -2.01 19.58
C GLY A 13 25.27 -1.83 19.11
N THR A 14 24.45 -1.25 19.98
CA THR A 14 23.06 -0.85 19.73
C THR A 14 22.85 -0.23 18.34
N GLY A 15 23.86 0.40 17.74
CA GLY A 15 23.84 0.89 16.35
C GLY A 15 23.67 -0.16 15.25
N THR A 16 24.27 -1.36 15.35
CA THR A 16 24.19 -2.38 14.28
C THR A 16 22.80 -3.02 14.19
N LEU A 17 22.20 -3.33 15.35
CA LEU A 17 20.84 -3.86 15.42
C LEU A 17 19.80 -2.84 14.90
N ASN A 18 20.02 -1.55 15.18
CA ASN A 18 19.19 -0.47 14.66
C ASN A 18 19.28 -0.38 13.13
N CYS A 19 20.48 -0.41 12.54
CA CYS A 19 20.64 -0.39 11.09
C CYS A 19 19.95 -1.57 10.39
N VAL A 20 20.05 -2.78 10.93
CA VAL A 20 19.39 -3.97 10.36
C VAL A 20 17.87 -3.81 10.42
N ALA A 21 17.32 -3.36 11.54
CA ALA A 21 15.88 -3.14 11.68
C ALA A 21 15.35 -2.12 10.66
N ILE A 22 16.09 -1.02 10.44
CA ILE A 22 15.74 0.02 9.46
C ILE A 22 15.71 -0.56 8.05
N VAL A 23 16.76 -1.27 7.65
CA VAL A 23 16.87 -1.88 6.32
C VAL A 23 15.75 -2.90 6.11
N THR A 24 15.54 -3.80 7.06
CA THR A 24 14.47 -4.82 6.98
C THR A 24 13.10 -4.19 6.83
N ALA A 25 12.81 -3.12 7.57
CA ALA A 25 11.52 -2.48 7.50
C ALA A 25 11.32 -1.74 6.14
N ILE A 26 12.36 -1.11 5.58
CA ILE A 26 12.29 -0.48 4.24
C ILE A 26 12.06 -1.56 3.17
N PHE A 27 12.82 -2.65 3.24
CA PHE A 27 12.64 -3.80 2.33
C PHE A 27 11.22 -4.36 2.44
N GLY A 28 10.69 -4.52 3.65
CA GLY A 28 9.31 -4.96 3.88
C GLY A 28 8.28 -4.04 3.23
N ALA A 29 8.41 -2.72 3.41
CA ALA A 29 7.52 -1.73 2.80
C ALA A 29 7.59 -1.76 1.26
N CYS A 30 8.80 -1.85 0.70
CA CYS A 30 9.01 -1.98 -0.74
C CYS A 30 8.43 -3.29 -1.31
N SER A 31 8.60 -4.41 -0.61
CA SER A 31 8.06 -5.71 -1.01
C SER A 31 6.53 -5.70 -1.05
N ILE A 32 5.89 -5.09 -0.04
CA ILE A 32 4.44 -4.91 -0.04
C ILE A 32 4.04 -4.06 -1.24
N LEU A 33 4.62 -2.87 -1.41
CA LEU A 33 4.30 -2.01 -2.55
C LEU A 33 4.44 -2.75 -3.89
N TYR A 34 5.54 -3.46 -4.09
CA TYR A 34 5.80 -4.23 -5.31
C TYR A 34 4.76 -5.35 -5.54
N ALA A 35 4.31 -6.02 -4.49
CA ALA A 35 3.28 -7.06 -4.59
C ALA A 35 1.92 -6.48 -5.03
N PHE A 36 1.58 -5.27 -4.60
CA PHE A 36 0.29 -4.63 -4.89
C PHE A 36 0.27 -3.80 -6.17
N LEU A 37 1.43 -3.29 -6.59
CA LEU A 37 1.55 -2.35 -7.69
C LEU A 37 0.98 -2.89 -9.03
N PRO A 38 1.24 -4.14 -9.45
CA PRO A 38 0.67 -4.69 -10.69
C PRO A 38 -0.86 -4.72 -10.66
N THR A 39 -1.46 -5.08 -9.52
CA THR A 39 -2.92 -5.11 -9.36
C THR A 39 -3.51 -3.71 -9.43
N VAL A 40 -2.92 -2.74 -8.73
CA VAL A 40 -3.39 -1.34 -8.76
C VAL A 40 -3.28 -0.76 -10.17
N ILE A 41 -2.15 -0.96 -10.86
CA ILE A 41 -1.96 -0.50 -12.24
C ILE A 41 -2.94 -1.20 -13.20
N GLY A 42 -3.11 -2.51 -13.06
CA GLY A 42 -4.02 -3.31 -13.87
C GLY A 42 -5.46 -2.84 -13.73
N THR A 43 -5.93 -2.63 -12.50
CA THR A 43 -7.26 -2.09 -12.23
C THR A 43 -7.39 -0.63 -12.68
N TYR A 44 -6.36 0.20 -12.52
CA TYR A 44 -6.37 1.59 -13.01
C TYR A 44 -6.53 1.66 -14.52
N LYS A 45 -5.82 0.81 -15.28
CA LYS A 45 -5.88 0.78 -16.74
C LYS A 45 -7.16 0.14 -17.26
N SER A 46 -7.51 -1.04 -16.76
CA SER A 46 -8.65 -1.82 -17.28
C SER A 46 -10.00 -1.36 -16.74
N LYS A 47 -10.02 -0.62 -15.63
CA LYS A 47 -11.22 -0.34 -14.81
C LYS A 47 -11.95 -1.60 -14.31
N ASN A 48 -11.33 -2.77 -14.45
CA ASN A 48 -11.92 -4.04 -14.03
C ASN A 48 -11.75 -4.24 -12.52
N THR A 49 -12.89 -4.41 -11.82
CA THR A 49 -12.93 -4.68 -10.37
C THR A 49 -13.55 -6.03 -10.02
N VAL A 50 -13.96 -6.84 -11.00
CA VAL A 50 -14.73 -8.08 -10.79
C VAL A 50 -13.96 -9.09 -9.92
N GLY A 51 -12.64 -9.20 -10.12
CA GLY A 51 -11.77 -10.09 -9.33
C GLY A 51 -11.20 -9.47 -8.05
N VAL A 52 -11.50 -8.21 -7.75
CA VAL A 52 -10.92 -7.51 -6.60
C VAL A 52 -11.63 -7.95 -5.31
N ASN A 53 -10.88 -8.50 -4.37
CA ASN A 53 -11.38 -8.81 -3.04
C ASN A 53 -11.42 -7.55 -2.15
N THR A 54 -12.63 -7.03 -1.89
CA THR A 54 -12.83 -5.81 -1.10
C THR A 54 -12.25 -5.91 0.32
N LEU A 55 -12.40 -7.06 0.99
CA LEU A 55 -11.97 -7.22 2.38
C LEU A 55 -10.45 -7.19 2.49
N MET A 56 -9.76 -7.82 1.54
CA MET A 56 -8.31 -7.75 1.42
C MET A 56 -7.83 -6.31 1.22
N PHE A 57 -8.47 -5.55 0.32
CA PHE A 57 -8.10 -4.15 0.08
C PHE A 57 -8.45 -3.23 1.26
N LEU A 58 -9.55 -3.48 1.97
CA LEU A 58 -9.89 -2.76 3.20
C LEU A 58 -8.88 -3.01 4.32
N LEU A 59 -8.42 -4.27 4.48
CA LEU A 59 -7.37 -4.61 5.42
C LEU A 59 -6.08 -3.85 5.09
N HIS A 60 -5.69 -3.81 3.81
CA HIS A 60 -4.51 -3.07 3.37
C HIS A 60 -4.65 -1.56 3.56
N LEU A 61 -5.84 -1.00 3.32
CA LEU A 61 -6.11 0.40 3.60
C LEU A 61 -5.94 0.70 5.10
N GLY A 62 -6.48 -0.16 5.97
CA GLY A 62 -6.32 -0.05 7.42
C GLY A 62 -4.86 -0.12 7.86
N CYS A 63 -4.13 -1.14 7.41
CA CYS A 63 -2.70 -1.27 7.70
C CYS A 63 -1.89 -0.08 7.17
N GLY A 64 -2.16 0.37 5.94
CA GLY A 64 -1.49 1.51 5.32
C GLY A 64 -1.71 2.81 6.09
N LEU A 65 -2.93 3.07 6.56
CA LEU A 65 -3.23 4.21 7.42
C LEU A 65 -2.50 4.13 8.76
N CYS A 66 -2.51 2.96 9.42
CA CYS A 66 -1.79 2.76 10.68
C CYS A 66 -0.29 3.03 10.52
N PHE A 67 0.34 2.49 9.46
CA PHE A 67 1.76 2.72 9.20
C PHE A 67 2.07 4.15 8.75
N PHE A 68 1.16 4.81 8.03
CA PHE A 68 1.30 6.21 7.68
C PHE A 68 1.31 7.11 8.93
N TYR A 69 0.33 6.93 9.83
CA TYR A 69 0.29 7.69 11.09
C TYR A 69 1.45 7.34 12.01
N GLY A 70 1.84 6.06 12.10
CA GLY A 70 3.03 5.66 12.84
C GLY A 70 4.30 6.32 12.32
N ALA A 71 4.47 6.39 10.99
CA ALA A 71 5.59 7.08 10.37
C ALA A 71 5.52 8.60 10.57
N LEU A 72 4.33 9.20 10.64
CA LEU A 72 4.15 10.62 10.95
C LEU A 72 4.59 10.94 12.39
N PHE A 73 4.18 10.14 13.38
CA PHE A 73 4.66 10.30 14.76
C PHE A 73 6.17 10.11 14.85
N PHE A 74 6.71 9.09 14.19
CA PHE A 74 8.14 8.86 14.13
C PHE A 74 8.89 10.01 13.44
N LEU A 75 8.31 10.65 12.42
CA LEU A 75 8.87 11.82 11.74
C LEU A 75 8.95 13.02 12.70
N ILE A 76 7.89 13.25 13.48
CA ILE A 76 7.83 14.32 14.49
C ILE A 76 8.89 14.09 15.56
N ASP A 77 9.01 12.87 16.07
CA ASP A 77 10.02 12.52 17.09
C ASP A 77 11.47 12.58 16.54
N SER A 78 11.63 12.52 15.22
CA SER A 78 12.93 12.56 14.53
C SER A 78 13.35 13.98 14.12
N LEU A 79 12.62 15.03 14.52
CA LEU A 79 12.95 16.43 14.25
C LEU A 79 14.23 16.83 15.00
N GLY A 80 15.37 16.54 14.38
CA GLY A 80 16.70 16.81 14.95
C GLY A 80 17.78 15.88 14.39
N GLU A 81 17.39 14.71 13.90
CA GLU A 81 18.31 13.69 13.39
C GLU A 81 18.01 13.40 11.91
N LEU A 82 18.82 13.95 11.01
CA LEU A 82 18.58 13.91 9.56
C LEU A 82 18.38 12.48 9.02
N TYR A 83 19.13 11.50 9.55
CA TYR A 83 19.04 10.11 9.10
C TYR A 83 17.69 9.46 9.49
N LEU A 84 17.20 9.71 10.72
CA LEU A 84 15.90 9.23 11.17
C LEU A 84 14.77 9.94 10.43
N LEU A 85 14.95 11.24 10.13
CA LEU A 85 13.98 12.03 9.39
C LEU A 85 13.82 11.52 7.95
N ILE A 86 14.92 11.21 7.25
CA ILE A 86 14.88 10.61 5.91
C ILE A 86 14.19 9.25 5.95
N GLN A 87 14.48 8.43 6.96
CA GLN A 87 13.84 7.13 7.14
C GLN A 87 12.33 7.30 7.35
N ALA A 88 11.91 8.09 8.33
CA ALA A 88 10.51 8.34 8.64
C ALA A 88 9.75 8.87 7.43
N ALA A 89 10.34 9.83 6.70
CA ALA A 89 9.78 10.37 5.46
C ALA A 89 9.63 9.29 4.38
N THR A 90 10.61 8.41 4.22
CA THR A 90 10.56 7.30 3.26
C THR A 90 9.42 6.34 3.59
N PHE A 91 9.29 5.94 4.86
CA PHE A 91 8.18 5.09 5.31
C PHE A 91 6.82 5.74 5.10
N MET A 92 6.72 7.03 5.44
CA MET A 92 5.51 7.80 5.26
C MET A 92 5.10 7.83 3.78
N CYS A 93 6.05 8.12 2.87
CA CYS A 93 5.80 8.15 1.43
C CYS A 93 5.36 6.78 0.89
N LEU A 94 6.06 5.69 1.24
CA LEU A 94 5.71 4.34 0.76
C LEU A 94 4.31 3.91 1.20
N ASN A 95 3.98 4.15 2.48
CA ASN A 95 2.66 3.83 3.01
C ASN A 95 1.58 4.75 2.44
N PHE A 96 1.88 6.02 2.19
CA PHE A 96 0.94 6.94 1.53
C PHE A 96 0.59 6.48 0.12
N ILE A 97 1.59 6.14 -0.71
CA ILE A 97 1.37 5.64 -2.08
C ILE A 97 0.52 4.37 -2.05
N THR A 98 0.85 3.42 -1.16
CA THR A 98 0.12 2.16 -1.02
C THR A 98 -1.33 2.40 -0.57
N THR A 99 -1.53 3.29 0.40
CA THR A 99 -2.86 3.68 0.92
C THR A 99 -3.71 4.33 -0.17
N MET A 100 -3.12 5.24 -0.94
CA MET A 100 -3.84 5.90 -2.04
C MET A 100 -4.18 4.93 -3.17
N GLY A 101 -3.27 4.02 -3.52
CA GLY A 101 -3.53 2.99 -4.53
C GLY A 101 -4.65 2.03 -4.12
N THR A 102 -4.65 1.59 -2.86
CA THR A 102 -5.71 0.71 -2.32
C THR A 102 -7.05 1.43 -2.20
N LEU A 103 -7.05 2.69 -1.73
CA LEU A 103 -8.24 3.54 -1.70
C LEU A 103 -8.84 3.71 -3.10
N TYR A 104 -8.01 4.00 -4.10
CA TYR A 104 -8.45 4.15 -5.49
C TYR A 104 -9.19 2.90 -6.00
N VAL A 105 -8.61 1.71 -5.79
CA VAL A 105 -9.22 0.44 -6.20
C VAL A 105 -10.55 0.19 -5.49
N LEU A 106 -10.63 0.51 -4.19
CA LEU A 106 -11.88 0.38 -3.42
C LEU A 106 -12.97 1.33 -3.92
N LEU A 107 -12.64 2.59 -4.16
CA LEU A 107 -13.59 3.57 -4.69
C LEU A 107 -14.11 3.16 -6.06
N LEU A 108 -13.22 2.70 -6.94
CA LEU A 108 -13.62 2.23 -8.26
C LEU A 108 -14.52 0.99 -8.18
N LYS A 109 -14.23 0.06 -7.26
CA LYS A 109 -15.09 -1.11 -7.02
C LYS A 109 -16.47 -0.72 -6.51
N ASP A 110 -16.55 0.23 -5.58
CA ASP A 110 -17.84 0.73 -5.08
C ASP A 110 -18.64 1.45 -6.18
N GLN A 111 -17.98 2.25 -7.02
CA GLN A 111 -18.58 2.87 -8.19
C GLN A 111 -19.15 1.84 -9.16
N ASN A 112 -18.34 0.87 -9.60
CA ASN A 112 -18.77 -0.19 -10.52
C ASN A 112 -19.95 -1.00 -9.93
N ARG A 113 -19.94 -1.29 -8.63
CA ARG A 113 -21.03 -2.00 -7.96
C ARG A 113 -22.31 -1.17 -7.90
N LYS A 114 -22.21 0.15 -7.68
CA LYS A 114 -23.37 1.06 -7.68
C LYS A 114 -23.95 1.22 -9.08
N GLU A 115 -23.11 1.35 -10.11
CA GLU A 115 -23.55 1.43 -11.50
C GLU A 115 -24.20 0.14 -11.96
N ALA A 116 -23.58 -1.02 -11.74
CA ALA A 116 -24.17 -2.32 -12.03
C ALA A 116 -25.56 -2.49 -11.39
N LYS A 117 -25.71 -2.11 -10.12
CA LYS A 117 -27.01 -2.10 -9.42
C LYS A 117 -28.02 -1.14 -10.05
N LYS A 118 -27.59 0.05 -10.48
CA LYS A 118 -28.45 1.04 -11.14
C LYS A 118 -29.03 0.51 -12.45
N TYR A 119 -28.24 -0.25 -13.20
CA TYR A 119 -28.66 -0.88 -14.47
C TYR A 119 -29.31 -2.25 -14.28
N GLY A 120 -29.35 -2.79 -13.06
CA GLY A 120 -29.90 -4.13 -12.79
C GLY A 120 -29.06 -5.27 -13.37
N ILE A 121 -27.79 -5.04 -13.68
CA ILE A 121 -26.87 -6.00 -14.29
C ILE A 121 -25.79 -6.44 -13.29
N SER A 122 -25.10 -7.54 -13.59
CA SER A 122 -23.95 -7.98 -12.79
C SER A 122 -22.72 -7.08 -12.98
N GLU A 123 -21.80 -7.06 -12.01
CA GLU A 123 -20.53 -6.31 -12.11
C GLU A 123 -19.68 -6.78 -13.32
N LEU A 124 -19.78 -8.06 -13.69
CA LEU A 124 -19.11 -8.63 -14.85
C LEU A 124 -19.73 -8.17 -16.17
N GLU A 125 -21.05 -8.11 -16.26
CA GLU A 125 -21.74 -7.58 -17.44
C GLU A 125 -21.47 -6.08 -17.61
N HIS A 126 -21.48 -5.32 -16.50
CA HIS A 126 -21.10 -3.92 -16.50
C HIS A 126 -19.68 -3.70 -17.04
N TYR A 127 -18.72 -4.50 -16.57
CA TYR A 127 -17.35 -4.45 -17.08
C TYR A 127 -17.28 -4.75 -18.59
N ASN A 128 -17.94 -5.82 -19.05
CA ASN A 128 -17.90 -6.23 -20.45
C ASN A 128 -18.55 -5.22 -21.39
N GLN A 129 -19.61 -4.53 -20.96
CA GLN A 129 -20.32 -3.57 -21.80
C GLN A 129 -19.69 -2.17 -21.80
N TYR A 130 -19.23 -1.68 -20.64
CA TYR A 130 -18.87 -0.26 -20.49
C TYR A 130 -17.37 -0.03 -20.27
N CYS A 131 -16.68 -0.96 -19.61
CA CYS A 131 -15.26 -0.79 -19.29
C CYS A 131 -14.33 -1.42 -20.33
N ARG A 132 -14.70 -2.57 -20.89
CA ARG A 132 -13.90 -3.29 -21.90
C ARG A 132 -13.81 -2.54 -23.22
N ALA A 133 -14.92 -1.96 -23.68
CA ALA A 133 -14.93 -1.11 -24.88
C ALA A 133 -13.99 0.12 -24.74
N TYR A 134 -13.87 0.67 -23.52
CA TYR A 134 -12.93 1.74 -23.22
C TYR A 134 -11.47 1.26 -23.18
N SER A 135 -11.18 0.09 -22.61
CA SER A 135 -9.80 -0.45 -22.59
C SER A 135 -9.29 -0.80 -23.99
N ASP A 136 -10.17 -1.35 -24.83
CA ASP A 136 -9.82 -1.82 -26.16
C ASP A 136 -9.60 -0.63 -27.12
N SER A 137 -10.43 0.41 -27.04
CA SER A 137 -10.25 1.66 -27.82
C SER A 137 -8.97 2.43 -27.45
N LYS A 138 -8.59 2.45 -26.16
CA LYS A 138 -7.35 3.10 -25.70
C LYS A 138 -6.08 2.30 -26.04
N SER A 139 -6.20 0.99 -26.19
CA SER A 139 -5.07 0.13 -26.60
C SER A 139 -4.83 0.19 -28.10
N ALA A 140 -5.85 0.51 -28.90
CA ALA A 140 -5.73 0.69 -30.34
C ALA A 140 -5.18 2.07 -30.77
N SER A 141 -5.09 3.03 -29.84
CA SER A 141 -4.62 4.39 -30.11
C SER A 141 -3.15 4.66 -29.72
N ASN A 142 -2.44 3.64 -29.23
CA ASN A 142 -1.01 3.68 -28.89
C ASN A 142 -0.23 2.73 -29.80
#